data_AF-A0A4V6MD43-F1
#
_entry.id   AF-A0A4V6MD43-F1
#
_cell.length_a   1.000
_cell.length_b   1.000
_cell.length_c   1.000
_cell.angle_alpha   90.00
_cell.angle_beta   90.00
_cell.angle_gamma   90.00
#
_symmetry.space_group_name_H-M   'P 1'
#
loop_
_entity.id
_entity.type
_entity.pdbx_description
1 polymer ?
#
loop_
_entity_poly.entity_id
_entity_poly.type
_entity_poly.pdbx_seq_one_letter_code
_entity_poly.pdbx_strand_id
1 'polypeptide(L)'
;MIGDREVMLARPMIVQFVNAVEVGDPEAITSVYAQVASRFGVDGPQAVAVLCADLLREERAKTDRMRGFLAAANHEAAVNGQAYLTEKRRVAELRDILNERAAASTAKRERKSA
;
A
#
# COMPACT_ATOMS: atom_id res chain seq x y z
N MET A 1 5.13 32.78 6.27
CA MET A 1 5.02 31.42 5.69
C MET A 1 6.22 30.64 6.19
N ILE A 2 5.99 29.50 6.87
CA ILE A 2 7.05 28.58 7.26
C ILE A 2 7.48 27.87 5.97
N GLY A 3 8.75 27.97 5.55
CA GLY A 3 9.24 27.31 4.35
C GLY A 3 9.52 25.82 4.59
N ASP A 4 9.70 25.06 3.51
CA ASP A 4 9.95 23.61 3.55
C ASP A 4 11.15 23.23 4.45
N ARG A 5 12.14 24.12 4.54
CA ARG A 5 13.32 23.93 5.40
C ARG A 5 12.98 24.04 6.89
N GLU A 6 12.14 25.00 7.28
CA GLU A 6 11.69 25.13 8.66
C GLU A 6 10.80 23.95 9.08
N VAL A 7 9.99 23.40 8.16
CA VAL A 7 9.19 22.19 8.39
C VAL A 7 10.09 20.97 8.68
N MET A 8 11.17 20.79 7.90
CA MET A 8 12.13 19.71 8.16
C MET A 8 12.83 19.86 9.52
N LEU A 9 13.20 21.09 9.90
CA LEU A 9 13.85 21.37 11.18
C LEU A 9 12.91 21.19 12.38
N ALA A 10 11.60 21.35 12.18
CA ALA A 10 10.60 21.16 13.22
C ALA A 10 10.19 19.70 13.42
N ARG A 11 10.44 18.80 12.45
CA ARG A 11 10.02 17.40 12.48
C ARG A 11 10.37 16.67 13.79
N PRO A 12 11.60 16.77 14.33
CA PRO A 12 11.96 16.13 15.60
C PRO A 12 11.18 16.70 16.79
N MET A 13 10.91 18.01 16.79
CA MET A 13 10.12 18.66 17.84
C MET A 13 8.67 18.19 17.80
N ILE A 14 8.10 17.98 16.62
CA ILE A 14 6.75 17.44 16.48
C ILE A 14 6.67 15.98 16.93
N VAL A 15 7.68 15.15 16.62
CA VAL A 15 7.72 13.77 17.15
C VAL A 15 7.75 13.76 18.67
N GLN A 16 8.55 14.64 19.30
CA GLN A 16 8.56 14.79 20.75
C GLN A 16 7.21 15.23 21.31
N PHE A 17 6.54 16.19 20.64
CA PHE A 17 5.20 16.65 21.02
C PHE A 17 4.18 15.51 20.97
N VAL A 18 4.15 14.74 19.88
CA VAL A 18 3.23 13.59 19.73
C VAL A 18 3.47 12.57 20.84
N ASN A 19 4.73 12.19 21.08
CA ASN A 19 5.05 11.24 22.16
C ASN A 19 4.62 11.76 23.54
N ALA A 20 4.84 13.05 23.82
CA ALA A 20 4.44 13.69 25.08
C ALA A 20 2.92 13.69 25.27
N VAL A 21 2.15 13.92 24.20
CA VAL A 21 0.69 13.81 24.20
C VAL A 21 0.23 12.38 24.44
N GLU A 22 0.86 11.39 23.79
CA GLU A 22 0.52 9.97 23.94
C GLU A 22 0.73 9.46 25.37
N VAL A 23 1.80 9.89 26.04
CA VAL A 23 2.08 9.51 27.44
C VAL A 23 1.39 10.41 28.47
N GLY A 24 0.75 11.49 28.03
CA GLY A 24 0.05 12.43 28.90
C GLY A 24 0.98 13.28 29.76
N ASP A 25 2.16 13.66 29.26
CA ASP A 25 3.15 14.50 29.96
C ASP A 25 2.96 15.99 29.62
N PRO A 26 2.29 16.78 30.47
CA PRO A 26 2.05 18.20 30.21
C PRO A 26 3.32 19.04 30.25
N GLU A 27 4.34 18.67 31.03
CA GLU A 27 5.58 19.43 31.13
C GLU A 27 6.40 19.31 29.84
N ALA A 28 6.47 18.10 29.29
CA ALA A 28 7.09 17.86 27.99
C ALA A 28 6.36 18.60 26.86
N ILE A 29 5.03 18.64 26.89
CA ILE A 29 4.22 19.42 25.92
C ILE A 29 4.59 20.91 25.98
N THR A 30 4.60 21.50 27.18
CA THR A 30 4.96 22.92 27.36
C THR A 30 6.40 23.21 26.94
N SER A 31 7.32 22.29 27.22
CA SER A 31 8.72 22.39 26.77
C SER A 31 8.82 22.46 25.25
N VAL A 32 8.07 21.63 24.52
CA VAL A 32 8.07 21.69 23.05
C VAL A 32 7.50 23.00 22.54
N TYR A 33 6.42 23.53 23.13
CA TYR A 33 5.91 24.85 22.77
C TYR A 33 6.95 25.95 22.94
N ALA A 34 7.70 25.95 24.05
CA ALA A 34 8.75 26.92 24.30
C ALA A 34 9.91 26.79 23.28
N GLN A 35 10.30 25.57 22.92
CA GLN A 35 11.34 25.32 21.92
C GLN A 35 10.93 25.81 20.53
N VAL A 36 9.70 25.53 20.11
CA VAL A 36 9.16 25.98 18.83
C VAL A 36 9.04 27.51 18.80
N ALA A 37 8.55 28.12 19.88
CA ALA A 37 8.47 29.57 19.98
C ALA A 37 9.85 30.24 19.91
N SER A 38 10.83 29.71 20.66
CA SER A 38 12.20 30.21 20.65
C SER A 38 12.87 30.05 19.27
N ARG A 39 12.62 28.94 18.58
CA ARG A 39 13.30 28.63 17.32
C ARG A 39 12.72 29.36 16.12
N PHE A 40 11.41 29.56 16.10
CA PHE A 40 10.71 30.11 14.94
C PHE A 40 10.15 31.52 15.18
N GLY A 41 10.25 32.06 16.39
CA GLY A 41 9.82 33.43 16.71
C GLY A 41 8.30 33.63 16.59
N VAL A 42 7.52 32.57 16.79
CA VAL A 42 6.06 32.52 16.62
C VAL A 42 5.41 31.93 17.87
N ASP A 43 4.09 32.00 17.95
CA ASP A 43 3.33 31.32 19.00
C ASP A 43 3.55 29.80 18.92
N GLY A 44 4.09 29.22 20.00
CA GLY A 44 4.48 27.82 20.08
C GLY A 44 3.31 26.85 19.83
N PRO A 45 2.18 26.98 20.55
CA PRO A 45 0.99 26.17 20.33
C PRO A 45 0.46 26.24 18.89
N GLN A 46 0.31 27.45 18.33
CA GLN A 46 -0.19 27.61 16.97
C GLN A 46 0.75 27.01 15.93
N ALA A 47 2.06 27.20 16.09
CA ALA A 47 3.06 26.64 15.19
C ALA A 47 3.08 25.11 15.24
N VAL A 48 3.02 24.52 16.44
CA VAL A 48 2.92 23.05 16.60
C VAL A 48 1.66 22.52 15.92
N ALA A 49 0.50 23.18 16.07
CA ALA A 49 -0.74 22.76 15.44
C ALA A 49 -0.64 22.73 13.89
N VAL A 50 -0.05 23.77 13.29
CA VAL A 50 0.16 23.83 11.84
C VAL A 50 1.10 22.74 11.36
N LEU A 51 2.24 22.57 12.04
CA LEU A 51 3.25 21.58 11.69
C LEU A 51 2.73 20.14 11.85
N CYS A 52 1.94 19.86 12.88
CA CYS A 52 1.22 18.59 13.04
C CYS A 52 0.23 18.34 11.90
N ALA A 53 -0.54 19.36 11.50
CA ALA A 53 -1.51 19.22 10.42
C ALA A 53 -0.83 18.89 9.08
N ASP A 54 0.33 19.48 8.78
CA ASP A 54 1.09 19.17 7.56
C ASP A 54 1.67 17.75 7.57
N LEU A 55 2.20 17.30 8.71
CA LEU A 55 2.64 15.91 8.86
C LEU A 55 1.49 14.91 8.66
N LEU A 56 0.33 15.18 9.23
CA LEU A 56 -0.85 14.34 9.05
C LEU A 56 -1.32 14.30 7.59
N ARG A 57 -1.23 15.42 6.85
CA ARG A 57 -1.50 15.45 5.41
C ARG A 57 -0.49 14.61 4.62
N GLU A 58 0.80 14.71 4.96
CA GLU A 58 1.86 13.95 4.31
C GLU A 58 1.67 12.43 4.50
N GLU A 59 1.40 12.01 5.74
CA GLU A 59 1.16 10.60 6.08
C GLU A 59 -0.13 10.06 5.45
N ARG A 60 -1.19 10.88 5.40
CA ARG A 60 -2.41 10.53 4.66
C ARG A 60 -2.13 10.33 3.17
N ALA A 61 -1.37 11.22 2.54
CA ALA A 61 -1.01 11.09 1.13
C ALA A 61 -0.14 9.85 0.85
N LYS A 62 0.73 9.45 1.77
CA LYS A 62 1.49 8.18 1.68
C LYS A 62 0.55 6.97 1.79
N THR A 63 -0.36 7.00 2.75
CA THR A 63 -1.34 5.94 2.97
C THR A 63 -2.25 5.76 1.76
N ASP A 64 -2.75 6.85 1.18
CA ASP A 64 -3.61 6.81 0.00
C ASP A 64 -2.86 6.29 -1.23
N ARG A 65 -1.59 6.68 -1.41
CA ARG A 65 -0.72 6.12 -2.47
C ARG A 65 -0.51 4.62 -2.30
N MET A 66 -0.19 4.17 -1.08
CA MET A 66 -0.02 2.75 -0.77
C MET A 66 -1.32 1.96 -1.03
N ARG A 67 -2.46 2.52 -0.62
CA ARG A 67 -3.77 1.91 -0.89
C ARG A 67 -4.06 1.78 -2.38
N GLY A 68 -3.76 2.81 -3.17
CA GLY A 68 -3.88 2.77 -4.63
C GLY A 68 -3.00 1.70 -5.27
N PHE A 69 -1.75 1.60 -4.84
CA PHE A 69 -0.82 0.56 -5.30
C PHE A 69 -1.34 -0.86 -4.98
N LEU A 70 -1.76 -1.10 -3.74
CA LEU A 70 -2.31 -2.39 -3.32
C LEU A 70 -3.59 -2.75 -4.09
N ALA A 71 -4.46 -1.78 -4.36
CA ALA A 71 -5.66 -2.01 -5.17
C ALA A 71 -5.32 -2.42 -6.61
N ALA A 72 -4.34 -1.76 -7.23
CA ALA A 72 -3.87 -2.10 -8.58
C ALA A 72 -3.25 -3.51 -8.62
N ALA A 73 -2.37 -3.83 -7.66
CA ALA A 73 -1.74 -5.14 -7.56
C ALA A 73 -2.78 -6.26 -7.36
N ASN A 74 -3.78 -6.03 -6.51
CA ASN A 74 -4.87 -6.99 -6.31
C ASN A 74 -5.72 -7.17 -7.58
N HIS A 75 -6.00 -6.10 -8.30
CA HIS A 75 -6.72 -6.17 -9.57
C HIS A 75 -5.95 -6.99 -10.61
N GLU A 76 -4.65 -6.71 -10.77
CA GLU A 76 -3.79 -7.43 -11.70
C GLU A 76 -3.66 -8.92 -11.33
N ALA A 77 -3.49 -9.23 -10.04
CA ALA A 77 -3.47 -10.60 -9.54
C ALA A 77 -4.78 -11.35 -9.84
N ALA A 78 -5.93 -10.69 -9.69
CA ALA A 78 -7.23 -11.28 -10.00
C ALA A 78 -7.39 -11.57 -11.51
N VAL A 79 -7.01 -10.62 -12.38
CA VAL A 79 -7.06 -10.77 -13.83
C VAL A 79 -6.16 -11.92 -14.29
N ASN A 80 -4.91 -11.94 -13.81
CA ASN A 80 -3.94 -12.99 -14.16
C ASN A 80 -4.40 -14.37 -13.64
N GLY A 81 -4.94 -14.43 -12.42
CA GLY A 81 -5.51 -15.66 -11.87
C GLY A 81 -6.66 -16.19 -12.71
N GLN A 82 -7.56 -15.32 -13.17
CA GLN A 82 -8.68 -15.71 -14.02
C GLN A 82 -8.23 -16.17 -15.41
N ALA A 83 -7.24 -15.51 -16.00
CA ALA A 83 -6.62 -15.92 -17.26
C ALA A 83 -5.99 -17.32 -17.13
N TYR A 84 -5.23 -17.56 -16.06
CA TYR A 84 -4.63 -18.87 -15.79
C TYR A 84 -5.69 -19.97 -15.63
N LEU A 85 -6.76 -19.74 -14.88
CA LEU A 85 -7.83 -20.73 -14.70
C LEU A 85 -8.61 -21.02 -15.99
N THR A 86 -8.69 -20.03 -16.88
CA THR A 86 -9.30 -20.19 -18.20
C THR A 86 -8.42 -21.06 -19.09
N GLU A 87 -7.13 -20.75 -19.15
CA GLU A 87 -6.18 -21.54 -19.95
C GLU A 87 -6.03 -22.96 -19.42
N LYS A 88 -6.01 -23.13 -18.08
CA LYS A 88 -5.99 -24.46 -17.46
C LYS A 88 -7.20 -25.31 -17.86
N ARG A 89 -8.40 -24.72 -17.96
CA ARG A 89 -9.60 -25.41 -18.45
C ARG A 89 -9.45 -25.79 -19.93
N ARG A 90 -8.98 -24.88 -20.76
CA ARG A 90 -8.73 -25.14 -22.19
C ARG A 90 -7.73 -26.29 -22.41
N VAL A 91 -6.67 -26.34 -21.62
CA VAL A 91 -5.69 -27.43 -21.68
C VAL A 91 -6.32 -28.77 -21.28
N ALA A 92 -7.19 -28.79 -20.27
CA ALA A 92 -7.92 -30.00 -19.89
C ALA A 92 -8.84 -30.49 -21.03
N GLU A 93 -9.62 -29.60 -21.62
CA GLU A 93 -10.50 -29.91 -22.77
C GLU A 93 -9.72 -30.46 -23.97
N LEU A 94 -8.60 -29.83 -24.32
CA LEU A 94 -7.73 -30.31 -25.41
C LEU A 94 -7.15 -31.69 -25.12
N ARG A 95 -6.79 -31.97 -23.86
CA ARG A 95 -6.27 -33.27 -23.44
C ARG A 95 -7.34 -34.35 -23.60
N ASP A 96 -8.58 -34.06 -23.23
CA ASP A 96 -9.69 -35.00 -23.37
C ASP A 96 -9.95 -35.31 -24.85
N ILE A 97 -9.99 -34.29 -25.73
CA ILE A 97 -10.13 -34.47 -27.18
C ILE A 97 -9.01 -35.34 -27.76
N LEU A 98 -7.76 -35.13 -27.32
CA LEU A 98 -6.62 -35.92 -27.78
C LEU A 98 -6.74 -37.39 -27.33
N ASN A 99 -7.18 -37.64 -26.10
CA ASN A 99 -7.40 -38.98 -25.58
C ASN A 99 -8.50 -39.72 -26.37
N GLU A 100 -9.62 -39.06 -26.65
CA GLU A 100 -10.71 -39.61 -27.46
C GLU A 100 -10.25 -39.98 -28.87
N ARG A 101 -9.48 -39.09 -29.52
CA ARG A 101 -8.92 -39.35 -30.86
C ARG A 101 -7.93 -40.51 -30.86
N ALA A 102 -7.11 -40.64 -29.82
CA ALA A 102 -6.18 -41.75 -29.67
C ALA A 102 -6.91 -43.09 -29.51
N ALA A 103 -7.98 -43.12 -28.70
CA ALA A 103 -8.84 -44.29 -28.52
C ALA A 103 -9.56 -44.70 -29.83
N ALA A 104 -10.08 -43.73 -30.58
CA ALA A 104 -10.73 -44.01 -31.87
C ALA A 104 -9.73 -44.55 -32.93
N SER A 105 -8.50 -44.05 -32.93
CA SER A 105 -7.43 -44.49 -33.83
C SER A 105 -6.99 -45.93 -33.55
N THR A 106 -6.83 -46.30 -32.28
CA THR A 106 -6.47 -47.66 -31.85
C THR A 106 -7.56 -48.66 -32.23
N ALA A 107 -8.83 -48.37 -31.92
CA ALA A 107 -9.97 -49.21 -32.31
C ALA A 107 -10.09 -49.41 -33.83
N LYS A 108 -9.76 -48.38 -34.64
CA LYS A 108 -9.78 -48.48 -36.10
C LYS A 108 -8.65 -49.37 -36.65
N ARG A 109 -7.48 -49.41 -35.99
CA ARG A 109 -6.37 -50.29 -36.37
C ARG A 109 -6.72 -51.75 -36.09
N GLU A 110 -7.27 -52.05 -34.91
CA GLU A 110 -7.66 -53.41 -34.52
C GLU A 110 -8.70 -54.02 -35.47
N ARG A 111 -9.69 -53.22 -35.91
CA ARG A 111 -10.70 -53.66 -36.90
C ARG A 111 -10.16 -53.93 -38.31
N LYS A 112 -9.00 -53.39 -38.67
CA LYS A 112 -8.35 -53.66 -39.97
C LYS A 112 -7.45 -54.89 -39.93
N SER A 113 -7.13 -55.38 -38.74
CA SER A 113 -6.22 -56.51 -38.50
C SER A 113 -6.95 -57.82 -38.20
N ALA A 114 -8.27 -57.75 -37.98
CA ALA A 114 -9.20 -58.88 -37.85
C ALA A 114 -9.90 -59.16 -39.18
#